data_AF-A0AAV2PG59-F1
#
_entry.id   AF-A0AAV2PG59-F1
#
_cell.length_a   1.000
_cell.length_b   1.000
_cell.length_c   1.000
_cell.angle_alpha   90.00
_cell.angle_beta   90.00
_cell.angle_gamma   90.00
#
_symmetry.space_group_name_H-M   'P 1'
#
loop_
_entity.id
_entity.type
_entity.pdbx_description
1 polymer ?
#
loop_
_entity_poly.entity_id
_entity_poly.type
_entity_poly.pdbx_seq_one_letter_code
_entity_poly.pdbx_strand_id
1 'polypeptide(L)'
;MKDNLTIGTSNDGKSFKYIGVNIVQEDGVLGLHQNDYVDSLEEIGLSRARASRRLDHLGQGELQSYRALVGQLNWLGTQTRPDVAFDVCELSKVLNVATVDDVFRANKVVKKVKQRRVTLQYRSLDCTDGYTLVCYSDASFGNLPGGGSQGGYVIFLVDSHGMKCPLSWQSKKVRRVVKSTLAAETLALLDAAEEGIYIAELLSELVGLDSPPIVKCFVDNRSLVENLYSTKLVDDKLLRNHVAFLKDLLERKELASVTWVQSARQIANALTKRGASVDLLLSAMAEAPRKY
;
A
#
# COMPACT_ATOMS: atom_id res chain seq x y z
N MET A 1 17.86 -6.59 26.26
CA MET A 1 16.45 -7.01 26.39
C MET A 1 15.83 -6.19 27.52
N LYS A 2 14.71 -5.51 27.22
CA LYS A 2 14.00 -4.47 27.99
C LYS A 2 14.68 -3.10 28.03
N ASP A 3 14.28 -2.25 27.09
CA ASP A 3 14.04 -0.83 27.39
C ASP A 3 12.71 -0.47 26.72
N ASN A 4 11.72 -0.17 27.57
CA ASN A 4 10.36 0.15 27.16
C ASN A 4 10.38 1.45 26.34
N LEU A 5 9.96 1.38 25.08
CA LEU A 5 9.66 2.55 24.26
C LEU A 5 8.51 3.32 24.91
N THR A 6 8.84 4.35 25.69
CA THR A 6 7.84 5.20 26.33
C THR A 6 7.62 6.44 25.47
N ILE A 7 6.75 6.32 24.46
CA ILE A 7 6.33 7.45 23.62
C ILE A 7 4.83 7.67 23.87
N GLY A 8 4.47 8.68 24.66
CA GLY A 8 3.07 9.07 24.91
C GLY A 8 2.54 8.76 26.31
N THR A 9 1.29 9.15 26.58
CA THR A 9 0.56 8.88 27.83
C THR A 9 0.31 7.38 27.96
N SER A 10 1.23 6.66 28.60
CA SER A 10 1.13 5.23 28.92
C SER A 10 0.45 5.06 30.30
N ASN A 11 -0.49 4.13 30.40
CA ASN A 11 -1.08 3.70 31.68
C ASN A 11 -0.40 2.46 32.29
N ASP A 12 0.44 1.74 31.54
CA ASP A 12 0.99 0.43 31.98
C ASP A 12 2.25 -0.05 31.24
N GLY A 13 2.82 0.73 30.31
CA GLY A 13 4.02 0.37 29.53
C GLY A 13 3.82 -0.71 28.48
N LYS A 14 2.60 -1.23 28.30
CA LYS A 14 2.25 -2.24 27.28
C LYS A 14 1.40 -1.67 26.16
N SER A 15 0.76 -0.53 26.38
CA SER A 15 -0.01 0.16 25.35
C SER A 15 0.20 1.66 25.43
N PHE A 16 0.24 2.31 24.27
CA PHE A 16 0.24 3.76 24.17
C PHE A 16 -0.41 4.22 22.87
N LYS A 17 -0.80 5.50 22.84
CA LYS A 17 -1.36 6.14 21.65
C LYS A 17 -0.39 7.19 21.14
N TYR A 18 0.01 7.06 19.88
CA TYR A 18 0.91 8.01 19.21
C TYR A 18 0.26 8.54 17.93
N ILE A 19 0.06 9.86 17.87
CA ILE A 19 -0.58 10.56 16.74
C ILE A 19 -1.92 9.89 16.34
N GLY A 20 -2.68 9.36 17.31
CA GLY A 20 -3.95 8.71 17.01
C GLY A 20 -3.86 7.26 16.51
N VAL A 21 -2.68 6.65 16.50
CA VAL A 21 -2.47 5.20 16.33
C VAL A 21 -2.29 4.56 17.70
N ASN A 22 -3.06 3.51 17.97
CA ASN A 22 -2.93 2.69 19.16
C ASN A 22 -1.86 1.62 18.90
N ILE A 23 -0.84 1.61 19.75
CA ILE A 23 0.27 0.67 19.71
C ILE A 23 0.15 -0.18 20.97
N VAL A 24 0.05 -1.50 20.77
CA VAL A 24 -0.13 -2.48 21.85
C VAL A 24 0.95 -3.55 21.71
N GLN A 25 1.64 -3.87 22.80
CA GLN A 25 2.65 -4.92 22.83
C GLN A 25 2.14 -6.12 23.64
N GLU A 26 1.96 -7.26 22.97
CA GLU A 26 1.52 -8.52 23.57
C GLU A 26 2.40 -9.66 23.03
N ASP A 27 2.92 -10.50 23.93
CA ASP A 27 3.72 -11.69 23.58
C ASP A 27 4.86 -11.46 22.58
N GLY A 28 5.55 -10.32 22.68
CA GLY A 28 6.65 -9.95 21.78
C GLY A 28 6.21 -9.50 20.39
N VAL A 29 4.90 -9.27 20.20
CA VAL A 29 4.30 -8.73 18.98
C VAL A 29 3.82 -7.31 19.26
N LEU A 30 4.17 -6.37 18.39
CA LEU A 30 3.64 -5.01 18.37
C LEU A 30 2.45 -4.97 17.40
N GLY A 31 1.27 -4.67 17.93
CA GLY A 31 0.04 -4.45 17.19
C GLY A 31 -0.24 -2.96 16.99
N LEU A 32 -0.44 -2.55 15.75
CA LEU A 32 -0.81 -1.17 15.38
C LEU A 32 -2.23 -1.13 14.83
N HIS A 33 -3.11 -0.33 15.43
CA HIS A 33 -4.48 -0.17 14.97
C HIS A 33 -5.07 1.21 15.31
N GLN A 34 -6.22 1.53 14.73
CA GLN A 34 -6.94 2.80 14.95
C GLN A 34 -8.43 2.57 15.22
N ASN A 35 -8.76 1.63 16.12
CA ASN A 35 -10.15 1.21 16.33
C ASN A 35 -11.04 2.35 16.83
N ASP A 36 -10.59 3.15 17.79
CA ASP A 36 -11.35 4.31 18.29
C ASP A 36 -11.60 5.34 17.19
N TYR A 37 -10.61 5.52 16.30
CA TYR A 37 -10.75 6.42 15.15
C TYR A 37 -11.78 5.89 14.17
N VAL A 38 -11.75 4.59 13.86
CA VAL A 38 -12.76 3.92 13.03
C VAL A 38 -14.16 4.10 13.62
N ASP A 39 -14.30 4.04 14.94
CA ASP A 39 -15.59 4.23 15.62
C ASP A 39 -16.12 5.65 15.48
N SER A 40 -15.23 6.64 15.53
CA SER A 40 -15.53 8.06 15.35
C SER A 40 -15.91 8.46 13.92
N LEU A 41 -15.67 7.61 12.90
CA LEU A 41 -16.03 7.93 11.52
C LEU A 41 -17.54 7.99 11.34
N GLU A 42 -18.04 9.05 10.74
CA GLU A 42 -19.46 9.23 10.45
C GLU A 42 -19.73 9.17 8.94
N GLU A 43 -20.84 8.53 8.59
CA GLU A 43 -21.37 8.58 7.22
C GLU A 43 -21.95 9.96 6.94
N ILE A 44 -21.76 10.45 5.72
CA ILE A 44 -22.39 11.69 5.28
C ILE A 44 -23.89 11.42 5.07
N GLY A 45 -24.71 12.08 5.87
CA GLY A 45 -26.17 12.03 5.75
C GLY A 45 -26.67 12.80 4.51
N LEU A 46 -27.52 12.17 3.71
CA LEU A 46 -28.20 12.80 2.58
C LEU A 46 -29.71 12.66 2.75
N SER A 47 -30.46 13.71 2.43
CA SER A 47 -31.93 13.62 2.40
C SER A 47 -32.40 12.66 1.31
N ARG A 48 -33.59 12.06 1.49
CA ARG A 48 -34.14 11.08 0.52
C ARG A 48 -34.23 11.65 -0.90
N ALA A 49 -34.65 12.90 -1.02
CA ALA A 49 -34.75 13.61 -2.29
C ALA A 49 -33.38 13.90 -2.92
N ARG A 50 -32.35 14.10 -2.09
CA ARG A 50 -30.97 14.30 -2.57
C ARG A 50 -30.35 12.97 -3.02
N ALA A 51 -30.54 11.92 -2.22
CA ALA A 51 -30.06 10.56 -2.46
C ALA A 51 -30.53 9.94 -3.79
N SER A 52 -31.69 10.37 -4.31
CA SER A 52 -32.20 9.90 -5.61
C SER A 52 -31.48 10.53 -6.80
N ARG A 53 -30.81 11.68 -6.63
CA ARG A 53 -30.12 12.40 -7.72
C ARG A 53 -28.64 12.06 -7.77
N ARG A 54 -28.34 10.80 -8.11
CA ARG A 54 -26.98 10.21 -8.01
C ARG A 54 -25.90 10.96 -8.79
N LEU A 55 -26.23 11.50 -9.95
CA LEU A 55 -25.27 12.14 -10.85
C LEU A 55 -25.09 13.65 -10.59
N ASP A 56 -25.89 14.23 -9.70
CA ASP A 56 -25.76 15.65 -9.39
C ASP A 56 -24.43 15.90 -8.67
N HIS A 57 -23.75 16.98 -9.06
CA HIS A 57 -22.59 17.49 -8.33
C HIS A 57 -22.97 17.92 -6.91
N LEU A 58 -22.06 17.72 -5.96
CA LEU A 58 -22.23 18.13 -4.58
C LEU A 58 -22.29 19.66 -4.44
N GLY A 59 -23.22 20.14 -3.60
CA GLY A 59 -23.22 21.54 -3.16
C GLY A 59 -22.04 21.83 -2.23
N GLN A 60 -21.76 23.10 -1.93
CA GLN A 60 -20.57 23.48 -1.15
C GLN A 60 -20.46 22.77 0.21
N GLY A 61 -21.55 22.70 1.00
CA GLY A 61 -21.53 22.02 2.30
C GLY A 61 -21.37 20.50 2.21
N GLU A 62 -21.97 19.88 1.20
CA GLU A 62 -21.81 18.44 0.91
C GLU A 62 -20.35 18.15 0.49
N LEU A 63 -19.77 19.01 -0.35
CA LEU A 63 -18.40 18.88 -0.82
C LEU A 63 -17.39 19.07 0.33
N GLN A 64 -17.66 19.99 1.26
CA GLN A 64 -16.85 20.16 2.47
C GLN A 64 -16.88 18.89 3.33
N SER A 65 -18.07 18.34 3.57
CA SER A 65 -18.24 17.09 4.32
C SER A 65 -17.55 15.90 3.64
N TYR A 66 -17.67 15.82 2.31
CA TYR A 66 -16.99 14.82 1.48
C TYR A 66 -15.46 14.91 1.62
N ARG A 67 -14.88 16.10 1.46
CA ARG A 67 -13.43 16.30 1.61
C ARG A 67 -12.94 15.95 3.01
N ALA A 68 -13.69 16.33 4.04
CA ALA A 68 -13.38 15.98 5.42
C ALA A 68 -13.36 14.45 5.61
N LEU A 69 -14.40 13.74 5.16
CA LEU A 69 -14.46 12.29 5.27
C LEU A 69 -13.35 11.59 4.48
N VAL A 70 -13.08 12.02 3.24
CA VAL A 70 -11.99 11.43 2.43
C VAL A 70 -10.64 11.65 3.08
N GLY A 71 -10.40 12.83 3.68
CA GLY A 71 -9.19 13.11 4.46
C GLY A 71 -9.05 12.19 5.67
N GLN A 72 -10.14 11.94 6.40
CA GLN A 72 -10.16 11.02 7.53
C GLN A 72 -9.84 9.57 7.10
N LEU A 73 -10.47 9.12 6.02
CA LEU A 73 -10.20 7.80 5.45
C LEU A 73 -8.77 7.69 4.92
N ASN A 74 -8.20 8.78 4.38
CA ASN A 74 -6.81 8.81 3.93
C ASN A 74 -5.82 8.64 5.08
N TRP A 75 -6.06 9.34 6.20
CA TRP A 75 -5.27 9.14 7.41
C TRP A 75 -5.28 7.67 7.85
N LEU A 76 -6.47 7.08 7.94
CA LEU A 76 -6.64 5.67 8.29
C LEU A 76 -5.92 4.72 7.31
N GLY A 77 -6.08 4.97 6.01
CA GLY A 77 -5.51 4.16 4.94
C GLY A 77 -3.98 4.21 4.86
N THR A 78 -3.37 5.33 5.23
CA THR A 78 -1.90 5.49 5.25
C THR A 78 -1.26 4.95 6.53
N GLN A 79 -2.00 4.91 7.66
CA GLN A 79 -1.42 4.54 8.95
C GLN A 79 -1.62 3.07 9.31
N THR A 80 -2.84 2.54 9.18
CA THR A 80 -3.15 1.19 9.71
C THR A 80 -4.08 0.34 8.83
N ARG A 81 -4.66 0.91 7.76
CA ARG A 81 -5.65 0.24 6.90
C ARG A 81 -5.23 0.20 5.43
N PRO A 82 -4.18 -0.56 5.08
CA PRO A 82 -3.77 -0.73 3.68
C PRO A 82 -4.89 -1.27 2.78
N ASP A 83 -5.86 -1.99 3.34
CA ASP A 83 -7.00 -2.57 2.62
C ASP A 83 -8.01 -1.56 2.06
N VAL A 84 -7.92 -0.28 2.45
CA VAL A 84 -8.74 0.81 1.87
C VAL A 84 -7.92 1.82 1.06
N ALA A 85 -6.62 1.61 0.90
CA ALA A 85 -5.75 2.55 0.18
C ALA A 85 -6.22 2.82 -1.25
N PHE A 86 -6.68 1.78 -1.97
CA PHE A 86 -7.26 1.93 -3.30
C PHE A 86 -8.56 2.75 -3.27
N ASP A 87 -9.49 2.41 -2.36
CA ASP A 87 -10.79 3.07 -2.25
C ASP A 87 -10.61 4.58 -2.02
N VAL A 88 -9.71 4.94 -1.10
CA VAL A 88 -9.42 6.34 -0.78
C VAL A 88 -8.71 7.07 -1.90
N CYS A 89 -7.77 6.41 -2.59
CA CYS A 89 -7.14 6.97 -3.78
C CYS A 89 -8.18 7.29 -4.85
N GLU A 90 -9.18 6.42 -5.02
CA GLU A 90 -10.26 6.60 -5.97
C GLU A 90 -11.18 7.78 -5.61
N LEU A 91 -11.56 7.90 -4.33
CA LEU A 91 -12.38 9.01 -3.83
C LEU A 91 -11.65 10.35 -3.91
N SER A 92 -10.34 10.35 -3.66
CA SER A 92 -9.49 11.54 -3.72
C SER A 92 -9.41 12.17 -5.12
N LYS A 93 -9.66 11.39 -6.19
CA LYS A 93 -9.58 11.89 -7.57
C LYS A 93 -10.68 12.89 -7.92
N VAL A 94 -11.80 12.85 -7.21
CA VAL A 94 -13.00 13.67 -7.52
C VAL A 94 -13.29 14.72 -6.45
N LEU A 95 -12.35 15.03 -5.56
CA LEU A 95 -12.52 15.95 -4.42
C LEU A 95 -13.13 17.33 -4.73
N ASN A 96 -13.04 17.79 -5.99
CA ASN A 96 -13.54 19.10 -6.42
C ASN A 96 -14.80 19.05 -7.28
N VAL A 97 -15.14 17.87 -7.79
CA VAL A 97 -16.23 17.66 -8.76
C VAL A 97 -17.12 16.47 -8.37
N ALA A 98 -17.04 16.06 -7.11
CA ALA A 98 -17.72 14.89 -6.59
C ALA A 98 -19.24 15.01 -6.81
N THR A 99 -19.86 13.85 -7.00
CA THR A 99 -21.29 13.66 -7.18
C THR A 99 -21.91 13.01 -5.95
N VAL A 100 -23.25 12.99 -5.90
CA VAL A 100 -23.99 12.25 -4.87
C VAL A 100 -23.58 10.78 -4.83
N ASP A 101 -23.30 10.14 -5.97
CA ASP A 101 -22.82 8.75 -6.00
C ASP A 101 -21.48 8.56 -5.27
N ASP A 102 -20.60 9.56 -5.32
CA ASP A 102 -19.30 9.52 -4.66
C ASP A 102 -19.42 9.53 -3.13
N VAL A 103 -20.46 10.20 -2.61
CA VAL A 103 -20.82 10.13 -1.19
C VAL A 103 -21.24 8.71 -0.81
N PHE A 104 -22.02 8.02 -1.64
CA PHE A 104 -22.35 6.62 -1.40
C PHE A 104 -21.12 5.71 -1.42
N ARG A 105 -20.17 5.96 -2.33
CA ARG A 105 -18.89 5.26 -2.37
C ARG A 105 -18.10 5.50 -1.09
N ALA A 106 -17.98 6.74 -0.62
CA ALA A 106 -17.30 7.08 0.63
C ALA A 106 -17.96 6.43 1.86
N ASN A 107 -19.29 6.51 1.98
CA ASN A 107 -20.04 5.87 3.07
C ASN A 107 -19.89 4.34 3.03
N LYS A 108 -19.77 3.73 1.85
CA LYS A 108 -19.47 2.29 1.72
C LYS A 108 -18.08 1.95 2.30
N VAL A 109 -17.08 2.80 2.12
CA VAL A 109 -15.76 2.63 2.74
C VAL A 109 -15.86 2.74 4.26
N VAL A 110 -16.63 3.70 4.79
CA VAL A 110 -16.89 3.81 6.24
C VAL A 110 -17.49 2.51 6.78
N LYS A 111 -18.51 1.96 6.11
CA LYS A 111 -19.10 0.66 6.49
C LYS A 111 -18.08 -0.47 6.44
N LYS A 112 -17.27 -0.54 5.38
CA LYS A 112 -16.20 -1.55 5.22
C LYS A 112 -15.20 -1.49 6.38
N VAL A 113 -14.75 -0.31 6.77
CA VAL A 113 -13.75 -0.18 7.87
C VAL A 113 -14.35 -0.51 9.23
N LYS A 114 -15.64 -0.22 9.45
CA LYS A 114 -16.36 -0.58 10.69
C LYS A 114 -16.69 -2.07 10.79
N GLN A 115 -16.95 -2.74 9.66
CA GLN A 115 -17.28 -4.17 9.61
C GLN A 115 -16.10 -5.09 9.93
N ARG A 116 -14.87 -4.65 9.65
CA ARG A 116 -13.65 -5.45 9.87
C ARG A 116 -12.60 -4.64 10.60
N ARG A 117 -12.29 -5.07 11.83
CA ARG A 117 -11.11 -4.58 12.57
C ARG A 117 -9.86 -5.17 11.94
N VAL A 118 -8.82 -4.35 11.87
CA VAL A 118 -7.51 -4.72 11.32
C VAL A 118 -6.46 -4.17 12.28
N THR A 119 -5.48 -5.01 12.56
CA THR A 119 -4.31 -4.67 13.36
C THR A 119 -3.09 -5.13 12.56
N LEU A 120 -2.19 -4.21 12.26
CA LEU A 120 -0.90 -4.53 11.67
C LEU A 120 -0.03 -5.18 12.75
N GLN A 121 0.64 -6.28 12.41
CA GLN A 121 1.49 -6.99 13.37
C GLN A 121 2.96 -6.86 12.98
N TYR A 122 3.76 -6.46 13.96
CA TYR A 122 5.21 -6.37 13.86
C TYR A 122 5.81 -7.30 14.90
N ARG A 123 6.72 -8.17 14.47
CA ARG A 123 7.36 -9.17 15.32
C ARG A 123 8.85 -8.91 15.34
N SER A 124 9.54 -9.39 16.36
CA SER A 124 11.00 -9.48 16.29
C SER A 124 11.36 -10.36 15.11
N LEU A 125 12.14 -9.82 14.19
CA LEU A 125 12.68 -10.53 13.05
C LEU A 125 14.07 -11.04 13.40
N ASP A 126 14.43 -12.22 12.90
CA ASP A 126 15.79 -12.72 13.05
C ASP A 126 16.73 -12.00 12.09
N CYS A 127 17.82 -11.43 12.60
CA CYS A 127 18.77 -10.66 11.81
C CYS A 127 20.08 -11.41 11.57
N THR A 128 20.24 -12.66 12.03
CA THR A 128 21.50 -13.41 11.95
C THR A 128 22.03 -13.53 10.53
N ASP A 129 21.15 -13.73 9.56
CA ASP A 129 21.51 -13.87 8.14
C ASP A 129 21.16 -12.63 7.31
N GLY A 130 20.94 -11.49 7.99
CA GLY A 130 20.51 -10.24 7.39
C GLY A 130 19.01 -10.20 7.04
N TYR A 131 18.60 -9.09 6.45
CA TYR A 131 17.20 -8.83 6.08
C TYR A 131 17.02 -8.78 4.57
N THR A 132 15.80 -9.11 4.13
CA THR A 132 15.35 -8.90 2.75
C THR A 132 14.13 -7.99 2.74
N LEU A 133 14.15 -6.93 1.94
CA LEU A 133 12.95 -6.18 1.56
C LEU A 133 12.26 -6.88 0.39
N VAL A 134 11.01 -7.25 0.61
CA VAL A 134 10.15 -7.89 -0.38
C VAL A 134 9.09 -6.91 -0.82
N CYS A 135 9.17 -6.48 -2.07
CA CYS A 135 8.26 -5.53 -2.70
C CYS A 135 7.31 -6.27 -3.64
N TYR A 136 6.01 -6.12 -3.46
CA TYR A 136 5.00 -6.53 -4.42
C TYR A 136 4.48 -5.29 -5.14
N SER A 137 4.49 -5.28 -6.46
CA SER A 137 3.90 -4.19 -7.26
C SER A 137 2.92 -4.74 -8.29
N ASP A 138 1.87 -3.98 -8.54
CA ASP A 138 0.87 -4.27 -9.56
C ASP A 138 0.43 -2.94 -10.19
N ALA A 139 -0.13 -3.03 -11.40
CA ALA A 139 -0.83 -1.92 -12.02
C ALA A 139 -2.16 -2.37 -12.64
N SER A 140 -3.08 -1.43 -12.78
CA SER A 140 -4.31 -1.63 -13.51
C SER A 140 -4.38 -0.59 -14.62
N PHE A 141 -4.21 -1.08 -15.85
CA PHE A 141 -4.12 -0.24 -17.05
C PHE A 141 -5.49 0.29 -17.46
N GLY A 142 -5.57 1.60 -17.70
CA GLY A 142 -6.76 2.24 -18.27
C GLY A 142 -8.03 2.14 -17.41
N ASN A 143 -7.90 1.76 -16.14
CA ASN A 143 -9.02 1.51 -15.24
C ASN A 143 -9.63 2.79 -14.65
N LEU A 144 -9.07 3.97 -14.95
CA LEU A 144 -9.54 5.25 -14.48
C LEU A 144 -10.25 6.04 -15.59
N PRO A 145 -11.21 6.93 -15.25
CA PRO A 145 -11.81 7.86 -16.21
C PRO A 145 -10.74 8.61 -17.01
N GLY A 146 -10.92 8.68 -18.34
CA GLY A 146 -9.97 9.31 -19.25
C GLY A 146 -8.73 8.47 -19.59
N GLY A 147 -8.75 7.16 -19.34
CA GLY A 147 -7.65 6.25 -19.71
C GLY A 147 -6.45 6.27 -18.75
N GLY A 148 -6.62 6.85 -17.56
CA GLY A 148 -5.59 6.80 -16.52
C GLY A 148 -5.40 5.38 -15.99
N SER A 149 -4.20 5.08 -15.49
CA SER A 149 -3.89 3.80 -14.85
C SER A 149 -3.69 3.97 -13.35
N GLN A 150 -3.96 2.92 -12.59
CA GLN A 150 -3.65 2.84 -11.16
C GLN A 150 -2.39 2.01 -10.97
N GLY A 151 -1.47 2.45 -10.12
CA GLY A 151 -0.31 1.69 -9.67
C GLY A 151 -0.35 1.54 -8.15
N GLY A 152 0.22 0.46 -7.64
CA GLY A 152 0.33 0.27 -6.21
C GLY A 152 1.42 -0.72 -5.85
N TYR A 153 1.91 -0.61 -4.62
CA TYR A 153 2.90 -1.52 -4.08
C TYR A 153 2.68 -1.76 -2.59
N VAL A 154 3.26 -2.85 -2.10
CA VAL A 154 3.44 -3.13 -0.68
C VAL A 154 4.83 -3.71 -0.44
N ILE A 155 5.49 -3.26 0.61
CA ILE A 155 6.86 -3.60 0.97
C ILE A 155 6.87 -4.22 2.36
N PHE A 156 7.52 -5.37 2.48
CA PHE A 156 7.72 -6.09 3.72
C PHE A 156 9.20 -6.22 4.04
N LEU A 157 9.57 -6.12 5.32
CA LEU A 157 10.85 -6.60 5.82
C LEU A 157 10.72 -8.07 6.16
N VAL A 158 11.63 -8.90 5.67
CA VAL A 158 11.58 -10.36 5.80
C VAL A 158 12.90 -10.89 6.34
N ASP A 159 12.84 -11.77 7.33
CA ASP A 159 14.02 -12.48 7.84
C ASP A 159 14.32 -13.78 7.06
N SER A 160 15.40 -14.46 7.43
CA SER A 160 15.81 -15.72 6.82
C SER A 160 14.81 -16.87 7.02
N HIS A 161 13.93 -16.76 8.02
CA HIS A 161 12.88 -17.75 8.33
C HIS A 161 11.57 -17.48 7.59
N GLY A 162 11.49 -16.39 6.82
CA GLY A 162 10.29 -16.00 6.09
C GLY A 162 9.22 -15.31 6.95
N MET A 163 9.55 -14.90 8.18
CA MET A 163 8.73 -13.96 8.95
C MET A 163 8.76 -12.62 8.23
N LYS A 164 7.61 -11.96 8.10
CA LYS A 164 7.51 -10.68 7.42
C LYS A 164 6.80 -9.63 8.26
N CYS A 165 7.28 -8.39 8.20
CA CYS A 165 6.65 -7.22 8.81
C CYS A 165 6.36 -6.16 7.73
N PRO A 166 5.14 -5.60 7.67
CA PRO A 166 4.82 -4.59 6.66
C PRO A 166 5.48 -3.25 6.98
N LEU A 167 6.17 -2.65 6.00
CA LEU A 167 6.85 -1.37 6.18
C LEU A 167 6.17 -0.21 5.44
N SER A 168 5.83 -0.42 4.17
CA SER A 168 5.30 0.64 3.31
C SER A 168 4.26 0.08 2.34
N TRP A 169 3.26 0.87 2.01
CA TRP A 169 2.28 0.54 0.98
C TRP A 169 1.76 1.81 0.33
N GLN A 170 1.36 1.70 -0.93
CA GLN A 170 0.84 2.83 -1.68
C GLN A 170 -0.17 2.38 -2.72
N SER A 171 -1.19 3.22 -2.91
CA SER A 171 -2.08 3.17 -4.07
C SER A 171 -2.14 4.56 -4.68
N LYS A 172 -1.71 4.70 -5.93
CA LYS A 172 -1.68 6.00 -6.61
C LYS A 172 -2.11 5.90 -8.07
N LYS A 173 -2.64 7.02 -8.58
CA LYS A 173 -2.79 7.21 -10.01
C LYS A 173 -1.39 7.28 -10.62
N VAL A 174 -1.13 6.49 -11.65
CA VAL A 174 0.11 6.60 -12.43
C VAL A 174 0.19 8.01 -13.00
N ARG A 175 1.30 8.71 -12.73
CA ARG A 175 1.46 10.16 -13.01
C ARG A 175 1.21 10.53 -14.47
N ARG A 176 1.43 9.58 -15.38
CA ARG A 176 1.29 9.76 -16.83
C ARG A 176 0.26 8.78 -17.39
N VAL A 177 -0.46 9.21 -18.43
CA VAL A 177 -1.26 8.31 -19.24
C VAL A 177 -0.31 7.44 -20.05
N VAL A 178 -0.39 6.13 -19.85
CA VAL A 178 0.40 5.14 -20.57
C VAL A 178 -0.45 4.50 -21.67
N LYS A 179 0.19 3.84 -22.64
CA LYS A 179 -0.48 3.22 -23.80
C LYS A 179 -0.61 1.71 -23.71
N SER A 180 -0.02 1.08 -22.69
CA SER A 180 -0.02 -0.38 -22.53
C SER A 180 0.04 -0.79 -21.06
N THR A 181 -0.41 -2.01 -20.79
CA THR A 181 -0.26 -2.66 -19.48
C THR A 181 1.21 -2.79 -19.09
N LEU A 182 2.08 -3.16 -20.03
CA LEU A 182 3.52 -3.25 -19.78
C LEU A 182 4.07 -1.94 -19.22
N ALA A 183 3.70 -0.80 -19.82
CA ALA A 183 4.15 0.50 -19.34
C ALA A 183 3.57 0.86 -17.96
N ALA A 184 2.32 0.50 -17.66
CA ALA A 184 1.74 0.72 -16.34
C ALA A 184 2.49 -0.09 -15.26
N GLU A 185 2.73 -1.38 -15.53
CA GLU A 185 3.43 -2.31 -14.65
C GLU A 185 4.89 -1.90 -14.43
N THR A 186 5.60 -1.47 -15.48
CA THR A 186 6.98 -0.99 -15.33
C THR A 186 7.06 0.23 -14.41
N LEU A 187 6.10 1.16 -14.50
CA LEU A 187 6.09 2.34 -13.62
C LEU A 187 5.75 1.96 -12.18
N ALA A 188 4.82 1.04 -11.96
CA ALA A 188 4.53 0.53 -10.62
C ALA A 188 5.73 -0.21 -10.00
N LEU A 189 6.46 -1.00 -10.80
CA LEU A 189 7.69 -1.67 -10.37
C LEU A 189 8.79 -0.67 -10.03
N LEU A 190 8.96 0.39 -10.83
CA LEU A 190 9.91 1.47 -10.52
C LEU A 190 9.61 2.11 -9.18
N ASP A 191 8.36 2.52 -8.97
CA ASP A 191 7.92 3.12 -7.71
C ASP A 191 8.21 2.20 -6.50
N ALA A 192 8.01 0.89 -6.65
CA ALA A 192 8.27 -0.09 -5.60
C ALA A 192 9.76 -0.37 -5.37
N ALA A 193 10.57 -0.38 -6.43
CA ALA A 193 12.00 -0.60 -6.36
C ALA A 193 12.72 0.60 -5.73
N GLU A 194 12.38 1.83 -6.16
CA GLU A 194 12.95 3.06 -5.61
C GLU A 194 12.61 3.20 -4.11
N GLU A 195 11.36 2.97 -3.72
CA GLU A 195 10.95 2.98 -2.31
C GLU A 195 11.66 1.87 -1.51
N GLY A 196 11.78 0.66 -2.08
CA GLY A 196 12.48 -0.46 -1.44
C GLY A 196 13.96 -0.16 -1.19
N ILE A 197 14.66 0.40 -2.18
CA ILE A 197 16.07 0.79 -2.05
C ILE A 197 16.20 1.92 -1.01
N TYR A 198 15.33 2.92 -1.06
CA TYR A 198 15.32 4.00 -0.07
C TYR A 198 15.15 3.47 1.37
N ILE A 199 14.20 2.55 1.59
CA ILE A 199 13.99 1.91 2.89
C ILE A 199 15.20 1.06 3.28
N ALA A 200 15.86 0.38 2.34
CA ALA A 200 17.05 -0.42 2.62
C ALA A 200 18.19 0.43 3.19
N GLU A 201 18.47 1.55 2.53
CA GLU A 201 19.49 2.51 2.97
C GLU A 201 19.13 3.13 4.32
N LEU A 202 17.87 3.57 4.48
CA LEU A 202 17.41 4.13 5.75
C LEU A 202 17.54 3.13 6.91
N LEU A 203 17.19 1.87 6.68
CA LEU A 203 17.29 0.83 7.69
C LEU A 203 18.75 0.54 8.05
N SER A 204 19.66 0.49 7.06
CA SER A 204 21.08 0.23 7.31
C SER A 204 21.69 1.29 8.23
N GLU A 205 21.36 2.56 8.00
CA GLU A 205 21.79 3.67 8.85
C GLU A 205 21.13 3.65 10.24
N LEU A 206 19.82 3.39 10.30
CA LEU A 206 19.06 3.47 11.55
C LEU A 206 19.44 2.37 12.55
N VAL A 207 19.68 1.15 12.07
CA VAL A 207 20.00 -0.01 12.93
C VAL A 207 21.48 -0.41 12.89
N GLY A 208 22.31 0.29 12.11
CA GLY A 208 23.75 0.06 12.04
C GLY A 208 24.13 -1.27 11.38
N LEU A 209 23.50 -1.60 10.25
CA LEU A 209 23.88 -2.80 9.48
C LEU A 209 25.15 -2.54 8.67
N ASP A 210 25.99 -3.57 8.54
CA ASP A 210 27.20 -3.50 7.70
C ASP A 210 26.89 -3.25 6.21
N SER A 211 25.69 -3.63 5.77
CA SER A 211 25.20 -3.40 4.41
C SER A 211 23.66 -3.26 4.38
N PRO A 212 23.10 -2.53 3.40
CA PRO A 212 21.67 -2.45 3.20
C PRO A 212 20.99 -3.82 3.01
N PRO A 213 19.76 -4.00 3.52
CA PRO A 213 18.93 -5.16 3.21
C PRO A 213 18.77 -5.38 1.70
N ILE A 214 18.73 -6.64 1.29
CA ILE A 214 18.54 -7.00 -0.12
C ILE A 214 17.13 -6.65 -0.56
N VAL A 215 16.96 -5.98 -1.71
CA VAL A 215 15.63 -5.68 -2.28
C VAL A 215 15.24 -6.72 -3.33
N LYS A 216 14.05 -7.30 -3.22
CA LYS A 216 13.45 -8.22 -4.20
C LYS A 216 12.06 -7.76 -4.58
N CYS A 217 11.78 -7.66 -5.87
CA CYS A 217 10.46 -7.27 -6.38
C CYS A 217 9.70 -8.46 -6.98
N PHE A 218 8.38 -8.46 -6.79
CA PHE A 218 7.45 -9.45 -7.32
C PHE A 218 6.35 -8.78 -8.13
N VAL A 219 6.19 -9.21 -9.39
CA VAL A 219 5.25 -8.65 -10.37
C VAL A 219 4.40 -9.76 -10.98
N ASP A 220 3.20 -9.46 -11.46
CA ASP A 220 2.35 -10.47 -12.11
C ASP A 220 2.38 -10.44 -13.65
N ASN A 221 3.19 -9.54 -14.23
CA ASN A 221 3.39 -9.41 -15.67
C ASN A 221 4.64 -10.16 -16.15
N ARG A 222 4.47 -11.29 -16.85
CA ARG A 222 5.59 -12.08 -17.40
C ARG A 222 6.41 -11.31 -18.42
N SER A 223 5.75 -10.57 -19.31
CA SER A 223 6.43 -9.80 -20.34
C SER A 223 7.36 -8.75 -19.74
N LEU A 224 7.02 -8.15 -18.60
CA LEU A 224 7.91 -7.24 -17.87
C LEU A 224 9.20 -7.95 -17.44
N VAL A 225 9.07 -9.10 -16.78
CA VAL A 225 10.21 -9.89 -16.33
C VAL A 225 11.09 -10.32 -17.50
N GLU A 226 10.49 -10.81 -18.59
CA GLU A 226 11.22 -11.18 -19.81
C GLU A 226 11.99 -10.00 -20.40
N ASN A 227 11.40 -8.80 -20.43
CA ASN A 227 12.08 -7.61 -20.94
C ASN A 227 13.26 -7.17 -20.06
N LEU A 228 13.18 -7.38 -18.75
CA LEU A 228 14.24 -7.03 -17.80
C LEU A 228 15.46 -7.96 -17.90
N TYR A 229 15.25 -9.25 -18.18
CA TYR A 229 16.35 -10.22 -18.32
C TYR A 229 16.79 -10.47 -19.77
N SER A 230 16.10 -9.87 -20.75
CA SER A 230 16.47 -9.96 -22.17
C SER A 230 17.47 -8.87 -22.58
N THR A 231 18.28 -9.14 -23.60
CA THR A 231 19.10 -8.14 -24.30
C THR A 231 18.31 -7.32 -25.33
N LYS A 232 17.04 -7.67 -25.59
CA LYS A 232 16.20 -6.95 -26.56
C LYS A 232 15.83 -5.56 -26.04
N LEU A 233 15.87 -4.59 -26.94
CA LEU A 233 15.39 -3.25 -26.67
C LEU A 233 13.87 -3.22 -26.71
N VAL A 234 13.27 -2.48 -25.78
CA VAL A 234 11.85 -2.17 -25.80
C VAL A 234 11.56 -1.19 -26.94
N ASP A 235 10.56 -1.48 -27.77
CA ASP A 235 10.18 -0.66 -28.92
C ASP A 235 9.71 0.74 -28.51
N ASP A 236 8.93 0.82 -27.42
CA ASP A 236 8.50 2.09 -26.84
C ASP A 236 9.71 2.84 -26.25
N LYS A 237 10.12 3.92 -26.92
CA LYS A 237 11.25 4.77 -26.52
C LYS A 237 11.09 5.35 -25.12
N LEU A 238 9.88 5.72 -24.71
CA LEU A 238 9.65 6.29 -23.38
C LEU A 238 9.81 5.22 -22.31
N LEU A 239 9.31 4.02 -22.57
CA LEU A 239 9.43 2.86 -21.69
C LEU A 239 10.87 2.33 -21.60
N ARG A 240 11.63 2.45 -22.69
CA ARG A 240 13.02 1.97 -22.79
C ARG A 240 13.92 2.53 -21.69
N ASN A 241 13.79 3.82 -21.36
CA ASN A 241 14.60 4.44 -20.30
C ASN A 241 14.25 3.87 -18.92
N HIS A 242 12.97 3.62 -18.66
CA HIS A 242 12.49 3.03 -17.40
C HIS A 242 12.98 1.59 -17.24
N VAL A 243 12.90 0.79 -18.31
CA VAL A 243 13.42 -0.57 -18.31
C VAL A 243 14.95 -0.60 -18.20
N ALA A 244 15.65 0.32 -18.87
CA ALA A 244 17.11 0.44 -18.77
C ALA A 244 17.55 0.80 -17.35
N PHE A 245 16.83 1.69 -16.67
CA PHE A 245 17.11 2.02 -15.27
C PHE A 245 16.91 0.81 -14.35
N LEU A 246 15.82 0.05 -14.49
CA LEU A 246 15.63 -1.19 -13.73
C LEU A 246 16.72 -2.24 -14.00
N LYS A 247 17.23 -2.32 -15.24
CA LYS A 247 18.37 -3.18 -15.59
C LYS A 247 19.65 -2.72 -14.90
N ASP A 248 19.93 -1.41 -14.88
CA ASP A 248 21.08 -0.83 -14.18
C ASP A 248 21.01 -1.14 -12.67
N LEU A 249 19.84 -1.04 -12.04
CA LEU A 249 19.64 -1.43 -10.63
C LEU A 249 19.93 -2.93 -10.39
N LEU A 250 19.53 -3.80 -11.32
CA LEU A 250 19.82 -5.25 -11.27
C LEU A 250 21.32 -5.53 -11.45
N GLU A 251 21.97 -4.85 -12.39
CA GLU A 251 23.41 -5.00 -12.67
C GLU A 251 24.27 -4.53 -11.49
N ARG A 252 23.88 -3.43 -10.85
CA ARG A 252 24.52 -2.89 -9.64
C ARG A 252 24.21 -3.68 -8.37
N LYS A 253 23.27 -4.62 -8.44
CA LYS A 253 22.75 -5.42 -7.32
C LYS A 253 22.06 -4.60 -6.22
N GLU A 254 21.68 -3.36 -6.51
CA GLU A 254 20.78 -2.56 -5.64
C GLU A 254 19.39 -3.22 -5.61
N LEU A 255 18.96 -3.78 -6.74
CA LEU A 255 17.81 -4.67 -6.84
C LEU A 255 18.32 -6.08 -7.11
N ALA A 256 18.09 -7.03 -6.20
CA ALA A 256 18.63 -8.38 -6.38
C ALA A 256 17.85 -9.22 -7.41
N SER A 257 16.54 -9.03 -7.50
CA SER A 257 15.72 -9.78 -8.46
C SER A 257 14.36 -9.13 -8.71
N VAL A 258 13.82 -9.36 -9.91
CA VAL A 258 12.41 -9.14 -10.23
C VAL A 258 11.80 -10.48 -10.63
N THR A 259 10.89 -11.01 -9.82
CA THR A 259 10.34 -12.34 -10.01
C THR A 259 8.87 -12.28 -10.40
N TRP A 260 8.47 -13.12 -11.35
CA TRP A 260 7.06 -13.26 -11.70
C TRP A 260 6.29 -14.07 -10.64
N VAL A 261 5.11 -13.59 -10.25
CA VAL A 261 4.15 -14.31 -9.41
C VAL A 261 2.82 -14.47 -10.14
N GLN A 262 2.10 -15.55 -9.82
CA GLN A 262 0.73 -15.71 -10.29
C GLN A 262 -0.14 -14.59 -9.71
N SER A 263 -1.06 -14.03 -10.51
CA SER A 263 -1.94 -12.94 -10.07
C SER A 263 -2.77 -13.31 -8.82
N ALA A 264 -3.13 -14.59 -8.62
CA ALA A 264 -3.82 -15.04 -7.41
C ALA A 264 -2.97 -14.90 -6.12
N ARG A 265 -1.66 -14.81 -6.25
CA ARG A 265 -0.68 -14.59 -5.16
C ARG A 265 -0.14 -13.15 -5.15
N GLN A 266 -0.64 -12.27 -6.02
CA GLN A 266 -0.20 -10.88 -6.09
C GLN A 266 -0.88 -10.07 -5.00
N ILE A 267 -0.11 -9.77 -3.94
CA ILE A 267 -0.58 -9.05 -2.75
C ILE A 267 -1.00 -7.62 -3.10
N ALA A 268 -0.34 -7.00 -4.07
CA ALA A 268 -0.62 -5.63 -4.50
C ALA A 268 -1.93 -5.45 -5.30
N ASN A 269 -2.61 -6.53 -5.70
CA ASN A 269 -3.88 -6.44 -6.45
C ASN A 269 -4.96 -5.62 -5.72
N ALA A 270 -5.03 -5.75 -4.39
CA ALA A 270 -5.96 -5.01 -3.55
C ALA A 270 -5.72 -3.48 -3.59
N LEU A 271 -4.53 -3.06 -4.03
CA LEU A 271 -4.11 -1.66 -4.09
C LEU A 271 -4.37 -1.03 -5.47
N THR A 272 -4.80 -1.79 -6.47
CA THR A 272 -4.89 -1.31 -7.86
C THR A 272 -6.23 -1.58 -8.53
N LYS A 273 -6.97 -2.59 -8.07
CA LYS A 273 -8.17 -3.11 -8.71
C LYS A 273 -9.39 -2.93 -7.82
N ARG A 274 -10.44 -2.32 -8.36
CA ARG A 274 -11.72 -2.16 -7.66
C ARG A 274 -12.34 -3.54 -7.40
N GLY A 275 -12.73 -3.81 -6.17
CA GLY A 275 -13.40 -5.07 -5.79
C GLY A 275 -12.47 -6.28 -5.71
N ALA A 276 -11.15 -6.09 -5.82
CA ALA A 276 -10.19 -7.15 -5.50
C ALA A 276 -10.34 -7.59 -4.04
N SER A 277 -10.14 -8.88 -3.78
CA SER A 277 -10.11 -9.38 -2.40
C SER A 277 -8.93 -8.75 -1.66
N VAL A 278 -9.21 -8.26 -0.46
CA VAL A 278 -8.21 -7.71 0.46
C VAL A 278 -7.65 -8.78 1.40
N ASP A 279 -8.15 -10.02 1.34
CA ASP A 279 -7.82 -11.06 2.31
C ASP A 279 -6.36 -11.49 2.23
N LEU A 280 -5.80 -11.58 1.02
CA LEU A 280 -4.39 -11.88 0.83
C LEU A 280 -3.50 -10.78 1.42
N LEU A 281 -3.85 -9.51 1.17
CA LEU A 281 -3.15 -8.36 1.71
C LEU A 281 -3.20 -8.35 3.24
N LEU A 282 -4.40 -8.47 3.81
CA LEU A 282 -4.59 -8.43 5.26
C LEU A 282 -3.97 -9.63 5.97
N SER A 283 -4.03 -10.82 5.35
CA SER A 283 -3.32 -11.99 5.87
C SER A 283 -1.82 -11.73 5.87
N ALA A 284 -1.25 -11.20 4.78
CA ALA A 284 0.18 -10.88 4.74
C ALA A 284 0.61 -9.79 5.75
N MET A 285 -0.30 -8.89 6.13
CA MET A 285 -0.08 -7.84 7.15
C MET A 285 -0.17 -8.35 8.60
N ALA A 286 -0.78 -9.52 8.80
CA ALA A 286 -1.05 -10.11 10.11
C ALA A 286 -0.41 -11.51 10.30
N GLU A 287 0.17 -12.10 9.25
CA GLU A 287 0.66 -13.48 9.24
C GLU A 287 1.88 -13.66 10.16
N ALA A 288 1.77 -14.64 11.06
CA ALA A 288 2.91 -15.46 11.47
C ALA A 288 3.10 -16.58 10.43
N PRO A 289 4.33 -17.08 10.19
CA PRO A 289 4.55 -18.17 9.25
C PRO A 289 3.79 -19.41 9.72
N ARG A 290 3.29 -20.17 8.74
CA ARG A 290 2.92 -21.55 8.99
C ARG A 290 4.19 -22.28 9.39
N LYS A 291 4.19 -22.86 10.60
CA LYS A 291 5.18 -23.88 10.96
C LYS A 291 5.12 -24.96 9.88
N TYR A 292 6.20 -25.10 9.12
CA TYR A 292 6.45 -26.30 8.31
C TYR A 292 6.89 -27.43 9.22
#